data_AF-A0A1H7GX94-F1
#
_entry.id   AF-A0A1H7GX94-F1
#
_cell.length_a   1.000
_cell.length_b   1.000
_cell.length_c   1.000
_cell.angle_alpha   90.00
_cell.angle_beta   90.00
_cell.angle_gamma   90.00
#
_symmetry.space_group_name_H-M   'P 1'
#
loop_
_entity.id
_entity.type
_entity.pdbx_description
1 polymer ?
#
loop_
_entity_poly.entity_id
_entity_poly.type
_entity_poly.pdbx_seq_one_letter_code
_entity_poly.pdbx_strand_id
1 'polypeptide(L)' 'MADVVSGVVSGVVSGVVNDLLRLISEHPGNRVPFFVDKMNAPTRSVQRWLEILRKEKKIEFRGAPRTGGYWEVE' A
#
# COMPACT_ATOMS: atom_id res chain seq x y z
N MET A 1 -8.89 -25.36 20.37
CA MET A 1 -8.50 -23.94 20.60
C MET A 1 -8.40 -23.30 19.23
N ALA A 2 -9.49 -22.67 18.80
CA ALA A 2 -9.60 -22.11 17.45
C ALA A 2 -8.89 -20.76 17.36
N ASP A 3 -8.22 -20.56 16.24
CA ASP A 3 -7.41 -19.44 15.74
C ASP A 3 -7.93 -18.01 16.01
N VAL A 4 -7.84 -17.52 17.25
CA VAL A 4 -8.14 -16.12 17.59
C VAL A 4 -7.14 -15.13 16.94
N VAL A 5 -5.96 -15.61 16.55
CA VAL A 5 -4.88 -14.78 15.99
C VAL A 5 -5.21 -14.27 14.58
N SER A 6 -5.96 -15.05 13.77
CA SER A 6 -6.19 -14.71 12.36
C SER A 6 -7.10 -13.47 12.18
N GLY A 7 -8.11 -13.32 13.04
CA GLY A 7 -9.06 -12.21 12.97
C GLY A 7 -8.45 -10.85 13.33
N VAL A 8 -7.61 -10.80 14.37
CA VAL A 8 -6.97 -9.56 14.84
C VAL A 8 -5.92 -9.08 13.84
N VAL A 9 -5.08 -9.99 13.33
CA VAL A 9 -4.04 -9.64 12.35
C VAL A 9 -4.65 -9.14 11.06
N SER A 10 -5.77 -9.73 10.60
CA SER A 10 -6.47 -9.30 9.39
C SER A 10 -7.04 -7.88 9.52
N GLY A 11 -7.63 -7.53 10.68
CA GLY A 11 -8.15 -6.18 10.93
C GLY A 11 -7.06 -5.10 10.89
N VAL A 12 -5.91 -5.37 11.51
CA VAL A 12 -4.76 -4.46 11.49
C VAL A 12 -4.21 -4.27 10.08
N VAL A 13 -4.08 -5.36 9.31
CA VAL A 13 -3.59 -5.29 7.92
C VAL A 13 -4.52 -4.46 7.04
N SER A 14 -5.84 -4.63 7.18
CA SER A 14 -6.82 -3.84 6.41
C SER A 14 -6.73 -2.34 6.73
N GLY A 15 -6.54 -1.96 8.00
CA GLY A 15 -6.35 -0.56 8.38
C GLY A 15 -5.12 0.06 7.71
N VAL A 16 -3.97 -0.62 7.80
CA VAL A 16 -2.71 -0.13 7.25
C VAL A 16 -2.73 -0.02 5.71
N VAL A 17 -3.45 -0.93 5.03
CA VAL A 17 -3.63 -0.85 3.57
C VAL A 17 -4.47 0.36 3.17
N ASN A 18 -5.51 0.71 3.94
CA ASN A 18 -6.31 1.91 3.70
C ASN A 18 -5.51 3.20 3.97
N ASP A 19 -4.67 3.21 5.00
CA ASP A 19 -3.77 4.35 5.27
C ASP A 19 -2.79 4.57 4.11
N LEU A 20 -2.24 3.51 3.53
CA LEU A 20 -1.40 3.59 2.34
C LEU A 20 -2.17 4.14 1.13
N LEU A 21 -3.42 3.71 0.91
CA LEU A 21 -4.24 4.23 -0.19
C LEU A 21 -4.45 5.74 -0.05
N ARG A 22 -4.83 6.19 1.15
CA ARG A 22 -4.98 7.61 1.45
C ARG A 22 -3.69 8.38 1.19
N LEU A 23 -2.55 7.84 1.60
CA LEU A 23 -1.24 8.45 1.36
C LEU A 23 -0.88 8.53 -0.13
N ILE A 24 -1.28 7.55 -0.95
CA ILE A 24 -1.12 7.58 -2.41
C ILE A 24 -2.01 8.66 -3.03
N SER A 25 -3.23 8.85 -2.51
CA SER A 25 -4.16 9.91 -2.94
C SER A 25 -3.61 11.31 -2.62
N GLU A 26 -3.06 11.49 -1.41
CA GLU A 26 -2.48 12.76 -0.95
C GLU A 26 -1.12 13.07 -1.61
N HIS A 27 -0.36 12.04 -1.97
CA HIS A 27 1.00 12.16 -2.54
C HIS A 27 1.18 11.25 -3.77
N PRO A 28 0.45 11.49 -4.86
CA PRO A 28 0.51 10.66 -6.05
C PRO A 28 1.84 10.80 -6.79
N GLY A 29 2.17 9.81 -7.61
CA GLY A 29 3.41 9.80 -8.41
C GLY A 29 4.66 9.42 -7.62
N ASN A 30 4.52 9.02 -6.36
CA ASN A 30 5.63 8.54 -5.54
C ASN A 30 5.87 7.02 -5.70
N ARG A 31 7.06 6.57 -5.28
CA ARG A 31 7.49 5.15 -5.36
C ARG A 31 7.65 4.54 -3.97
N VAL A 32 7.87 3.23 -3.96
CA VAL A 32 8.06 2.43 -2.75
C VAL A 32 8.94 3.10 -1.68
N PRO A 33 10.13 3.68 -1.97
CA PRO A 33 10.95 4.30 -0.94
C PRO A 33 10.25 5.43 -0.17
N PHE A 34 9.48 6.28 -0.86
CA PHE A 34 8.73 7.36 -0.22
C PHE A 34 7.69 6.81 0.77
N PHE A 35 6.96 5.77 0.37
CA PHE A 35 5.93 5.16 1.23
C PHE A 35 6.53 4.37 2.39
N VAL A 36 7.71 3.77 2.21
CA VAL A 36 8.49 3.14 3.29
C VAL A 36 8.81 4.16 4.38
N ASP A 37 9.32 5.33 3.98
CA ASP A 37 9.69 6.39 4.92
C ASP A 37 8.46 6.98 5.62
N LYS A 38 7.37 7.23 4.87
CA LYS A 38 6.14 7.82 5.41
C LYS A 38 5.36 6.89 6.34
N MET A 39 5.32 5.59 6.01
CA MET A 39 4.62 4.59 6.82
C MET A 39 5.50 4.06 7.97
N ASN A 40 6.79 4.41 7.99
CA ASN A 40 7.80 3.82 8.87
C ASN A 40 7.73 2.29 8.87
N ALA A 41 7.64 1.70 7.67
CA ALA A 41 7.34 0.28 7.47
C ALA A 41 8.36 -0.39 6.56
N PRO A 42 8.66 -1.69 6.74
CA PRO A 42 9.61 -2.40 5.88
C PRO A 42 9.19 -2.39 4.40
N THR A 43 10.16 -2.26 3.50
CA THR A 43 9.95 -2.29 2.04
C THR A 43 9.11 -3.47 1.56
N ARG A 44 9.33 -4.66 2.13
CA ARG A 44 8.54 -5.87 1.79
C ARG A 44 7.06 -5.72 2.12
N SER A 45 6.74 -5.09 3.26
CA SER A 45 5.36 -4.85 3.68
C SER A 45 4.68 -3.83 2.75
N VAL A 46 5.36 -2.71 2.47
CA VAL A 46 4.85 -1.68 1.56
C VAL A 46 4.63 -2.24 0.16
N GLN A 47 5.57 -3.03 -0.38
CA GLN A 47 5.38 -3.71 -1.66
C GLN A 47 4.15 -4.63 -1.64
N ARG A 48 4.00 -5.44 -0.59
CA ARG A 48 2.83 -6.32 -0.44
C ARG A 48 1.53 -5.52 -0.40
N TRP A 49 1.46 -4.41 0.32
CA TRP A 49 0.26 -3.57 0.39
C TRP A 49 -0.05 -2.89 -0.96
N LEU A 50 0.97 -2.40 -1.67
CA LEU A 50 0.82 -1.87 -3.03
C LEU A 50 0.28 -2.94 -3.99
N GLU A 51 0.75 -4.19 -3.87
CA GLU A 51 0.22 -5.31 -4.65
C GLU A 51 -1.25 -5.61 -4.33
N ILE A 52 -1.65 -5.55 -3.06
CA ILE A 52 -3.05 -5.71 -2.65
C ILE A 52 -3.91 -4.62 -3.30
N LEU A 53 -3.54 -3.35 -3.14
CA LEU A 53 -4.28 -2.22 -3.71
C LEU A 53 -4.36 -2.29 -5.24
N ARG A 54 -3.27 -2.71 -5.90
CA ARG A 54 -3.24 -2.90 -7.36
C ARG A 54 -4.12 -4.07 -7.81
N LYS A 55 -4.14 -5.18 -7.06
CA LYS A 55 -5.05 -6.33 -7.33
C LYS A 55 -6.51 -5.94 -7.15
N GLU A 56 -6.79 -5.09 -6.17
CA GLU A 56 -8.10 -4.48 -5.92
C GLU A 56 -8.44 -3.35 -6.91
N LYS A 57 -7.54 -3.02 -7.84
CA LYS A 57 -7.68 -1.95 -8.84
C LYS A 57 -7.90 -0.55 -8.24
N LYS A 58 -7.47 -0.34 -7.00
CA LYS A 58 -7.52 0.98 -6.33
C LYS A 58 -6.37 1.88 -6.71
N ILE A 59 -5.25 1.30 -7.19
CA ILE A 59 -4.07 2.05 -7.62
C ILE A 59 -3.46 1.46 -8.89
N GLU A 60 -2.69 2.28 -9.59
CA GLU A 60 -1.85 1.86 -10.70
C GLU A 60 -0.50 2.59 -10.70
N PHE A 61 0.49 2.02 -11.38
CA PHE A 61 1.77 2.69 -11.60
C PHE A 61 1.71 3.44 -12.93
N ARG A 62 1.89 4.76 -12.90
CA ARG A 62 1.93 5.64 -14.09
C ARG A 62 3.33 6.19 -14.32
N GLY A 63 3.70 6.35 -15.59
CA GLY A 63 5.00 6.87 -16.01
C GLY A 63 6.06 5.79 -16.28
N ALA A 64 7.29 6.21 -16.59
CA ALA A 64 8.35 5.27 -16.93
C ALA A 64 8.83 4.49 -15.69
N PRO A 65 9.31 3.23 -15.83
CA PRO A 65 9.68 2.40 -14.68
C PRO A 65 10.65 3.05 -13.67
N ARG A 66 11.52 3.94 -14.15
CA ARG A 66 12.54 4.63 -13.33
C ARG A 66 12.14 6.05 -12.88
N THR A 67 11.05 6.61 -13.38
CA THR A 67 10.62 8.00 -13.07
C THR A 67 9.19 8.10 -12.56
N GLY A 68 8.33 7.15 -12.93
CA GLY A 68 6.92 7.09 -12.55
C GLY A 68 6.66 6.77 -11.09
N GLY A 69 5.40 6.53 -10.76
CA GLY A 69 4.96 6.24 -9.40
C GLY A 69 3.52 5.77 -9.32
N TYR A 70 3.05 5.54 -8.11
CA TYR A 70 1.71 5.05 -7.85
C TYR A 70 0.69 6.18 -7.80
N TRP A 71 -0.47 5.93 -8.36
CA TRP A 71 -1.63 6.82 -8.41
C TRP A 71 -2.87 6.05 -8.00
N GLU A 72 -3.79 6.72 -7.32
CA GLU A 72 -5.13 6.20 -7.10
C GLU A 72 -5.87 6.10 -8.45
N VAL A 73 -6.60 5.01 -8.62
CA VAL A 73 -7.48 4.74 -9.76
C VAL A 73 -8.89 4.84 -9.20
N GLU A 74 -9.61 5.88 -9.63
CA GLU A 74 -11.03 6.05 -9.38
C GLU A 74 -11.85 5.15 -10.32
#